data_AF-A0A964Q602-F1
#
_entry.id   AF-A0A964Q602-F1
#
_cell.length_a   1.000
_cell.length_b   1.000
_cell.length_c   1.000
_cell.angle_alpha   90.00
_cell.angle_beta   90.00
_cell.angle_gamma   90.00
#
_symmetry.space_group_name_H-M   'P 1'
#
loop_
_entity.id
_entity.type
_entity.pdbx_description
1 polymer ?
#
loop_
_entity_poly.entity_id
_entity_poly.type
_entity_poly.pdbx_seq_one_letter_code
_entity_poly.pdbx_strand_id
1 'polypeptide(L)'
;MTRAATDLPGEQPAPTAAQMKKQILFRRWFAVIFVSLSVTAIYFGWFVTRNVRDDAKQTDIQLRSVAWAIMSYSVANNAMPTSQDEFVKFISANEQCLSAPRRAGEWPASQEDAQANVVAADIAAAVAGRVEVIWPPTGNLTPVLQVRGRPSGLGTIEQVNGWLQNWNHDAATAAQ
;
A
#
# COMPACT_ATOMS: atom_id res chain seq x y z
N MET A 1 69.28 -54.12 19.36
CA MET A 1 68.50 -53.41 20.40
C MET A 1 68.23 -52.01 19.91
N THR A 2 66.95 -51.74 19.69
CA THR A 2 66.31 -50.54 19.15
C THR A 2 66.38 -49.37 20.14
N ARG A 3 66.61 -48.16 19.63
CA ARG A 3 66.13 -46.94 20.31
C ARG A 3 65.39 -46.10 19.29
N ALA A 4 64.07 -46.26 19.30
CA ALA A 4 63.14 -45.49 18.50
C ALA A 4 63.19 -44.03 18.96
N ALA A 5 63.49 -43.12 18.04
CA ALA A 5 63.20 -41.70 18.20
C ALA A 5 61.69 -41.54 18.04
N THR A 6 60.99 -41.31 19.15
CA THR A 6 59.60 -40.88 19.17
C THR A 6 59.55 -39.41 18.78
N ASP A 7 59.51 -39.13 17.48
CA ASP A 7 59.04 -37.83 16.99
C ASP A 7 57.54 -37.76 17.28
N LEU A 8 57.16 -37.01 18.32
CA LEU A 8 55.77 -36.67 18.60
C LEU A 8 55.31 -35.68 17.52
N PRO A 9 54.28 -36.03 16.70
CA PRO A 9 53.78 -35.11 15.70
C PRO A 9 52.87 -34.09 16.37
N GLY A 10 53.15 -32.80 16.18
CA GLY A 10 52.08 -31.80 16.15
C GLY A 10 52.08 -30.69 17.21
N GLU A 11 53.22 -30.27 17.75
CA GLU A 11 53.26 -29.02 18.50
C GLU A 11 53.38 -27.84 17.52
N GLN A 12 52.23 -27.40 16.99
CA GLN A 12 52.18 -26.14 16.24
C GLN A 12 52.73 -25.03 17.14
N PRO A 13 53.73 -24.25 16.68
CA PRO A 13 54.35 -23.24 17.53
C PRO A 13 53.30 -22.21 17.97
N ALA A 14 53.28 -21.90 19.26
CA ALA A 14 52.37 -20.92 19.83
C ALA A 14 52.43 -19.61 19.01
N PRO A 15 51.28 -19.01 18.68
CA PRO A 15 51.25 -17.85 17.80
C PRO A 15 52.11 -16.73 18.39
N THR A 16 53.02 -16.18 17.59
CA THR A 16 53.92 -15.12 18.04
C THR A 16 53.11 -13.86 18.38
N ALA A 17 53.59 -13.01 19.29
CA ALA A 17 52.89 -11.79 19.70
C ALA A 17 52.48 -10.87 18.51
N ALA A 18 53.25 -10.90 17.41
CA ALA A 18 52.92 -10.22 16.16
C ALA A 18 51.73 -10.86 15.41
N GLN A 19 51.59 -12.18 15.43
CA GLN A 19 50.45 -12.92 14.87
C GLN A 19 49.18 -12.67 15.69
N MET A 20 49.26 -12.66 17.02
CA MET A 20 48.12 -12.33 17.89
C MET A 20 47.60 -10.90 17.64
N LYS A 21 48.49 -9.90 17.49
CA LYS A 21 48.10 -8.52 17.17
C LYS A 21 47.39 -8.41 15.82
N LYS A 22 47.89 -9.08 14.77
CA LYS A 22 47.26 -9.13 13.44
C LYS A 22 45.88 -9.80 13.50
N GLN A 23 45.74 -10.87 14.27
CA GLN A 23 44.47 -11.59 14.43
C GLN A 23 43.42 -10.76 15.18
N ILE A 24 43.83 -9.99 16.20
CA ILE A 24 42.96 -9.06 16.93
C ILE A 24 42.53 -7.89 16.03
N LEU A 25 43.46 -7.30 15.27
CA LEU A 25 43.16 -6.24 14.30
C LEU A 25 42.21 -6.73 13.21
N PHE A 26 42.47 -7.89 12.62
CA PHE A 26 41.61 -8.50 11.62
C PHE A 26 40.20 -8.77 12.16
N ARG A 27 40.08 -9.36 13.35
CA ARG A 27 38.78 -9.64 13.96
C ARG A 27 37.99 -8.38 14.28
N ARG A 28 38.66 -7.29 14.70
CA ARG A 28 38.04 -5.97 14.88
C ARG A 28 37.54 -5.38 13.56
N TRP A 29 38.37 -5.40 12.51
CA TRP A 29 37.98 -4.93 11.18
C TRP A 29 36.83 -5.73 10.60
N PHE A 30 36.89 -7.05 10.71
CA PHE A 30 35.80 -7.94 10.28
C PHE A 30 34.51 -7.65 11.04
N ALA A 31 34.57 -7.48 12.37
CA ALA A 31 33.40 -7.12 13.16
C ALA A 31 32.80 -5.76 12.74
N VAL A 32 33.63 -4.75 12.46
CA VAL A 32 33.17 -3.44 11.99
C VAL A 32 32.45 -3.57 10.64
N ILE A 33 33.03 -4.30 9.68
CA ILE A 33 32.41 -4.53 8.37
C ILE A 33 31.09 -5.29 8.54
N PHE A 34 31.10 -6.38 9.31
CA PHE A 34 29.90 -7.20 9.52
C PHE A 34 28.76 -6.42 10.18
N VAL A 35 29.07 -5.63 11.22
CA VAL A 35 28.09 -4.77 11.88
C VAL A 35 27.59 -3.69 10.92
N SER A 36 28.46 -3.07 10.13
CA SER A 36 28.06 -2.04 9.16
C SER A 36 27.11 -2.60 8.09
N LEU A 37 27.38 -3.81 7.57
CA LEU A 37 26.51 -4.48 6.60
C LEU A 37 25.17 -4.87 7.23
N SER A 38 25.19 -5.35 8.48
CA SER A 38 23.97 -5.70 9.22
C SER A 38 23.08 -4.49 9.47
N VAL A 39 23.65 -3.35 9.90
CA VAL A 39 22.89 -2.10 10.09
C VAL A 39 22.30 -1.61 8.77
N THR A 40 23.07 -1.68 7.68
CA THR A 40 22.59 -1.28 6.34
C THR A 40 21.43 -2.17 5.88
N ALA A 41 21.52 -3.48 6.06
CA ALA A 41 20.46 -4.41 5.70
C ALA A 41 19.17 -4.18 6.51
N ILE A 42 19.31 -3.95 7.83
CA ILE A 42 18.17 -3.64 8.71
C ILE A 42 17.52 -2.31 8.30
N TYR A 43 18.33 -1.28 8.06
CA TYR A 43 17.84 0.02 7.61
C TYR A 43 17.09 -0.08 6.27
N PHE A 44 17.64 -0.83 5.31
CA PHE A 44 17.00 -1.02 4.01
C PHE A 44 15.68 -1.79 4.13
N GLY A 45 15.65 -2.86 4.94
CA GLY A 45 14.42 -3.60 5.20
C GLY A 45 13.33 -2.73 5.84
N TRP A 46 13.71 -1.89 6.81
CA TRP A 46 12.80 -0.94 7.44
C TRP A 46 12.31 0.13 6.45
N PHE A 47 13.21 0.68 5.62
CA PHE A 47 12.88 1.71 4.62
C PHE A 47 11.88 1.19 3.58
N VAL A 48 12.11 -0.01 3.02
CA VAL A 48 11.19 -0.63 2.06
C VAL A 48 9.82 -0.87 2.70
N THR A 49 9.81 -1.43 3.91
CA THR A 49 8.55 -1.71 4.62
C THR A 49 7.76 -0.43 4.89
N ARG A 50 8.43 0.65 5.29
CA ARG A 50 7.78 1.93 5.57
C ARG A 50 7.22 2.56 4.30
N ASN A 51 7.98 2.56 3.21
CA ASN A 51 7.53 3.13 1.93
C ASN A 51 6.31 2.37 1.37
N VAL A 52 6.33 1.04 1.40
CA VAL A 52 5.18 0.23 0.97
C VAL A 52 3.94 0.53 1.82
N ARG A 53 4.12 0.68 3.14
CA ARG A 53 3.00 1.00 4.04
C ARG A 53 2.44 2.39 3.81
N ASP A 54 3.29 3.39 3.56
CA ASP A 54 2.85 4.75 3.30
C ASP A 54 2.20 4.87 1.91
N ASP A 55 2.73 4.15 0.90
CA ASP A 55 2.08 4.01 -0.41
C ASP A 55 0.72 3.31 -0.29
N ALA A 56 0.60 2.25 0.51
CA ALA A 56 -0.65 1.55 0.75
C ALA A 56 -1.73 2.47 1.34
N LYS A 57 -1.38 3.28 2.35
CA LYS A 57 -2.30 4.26 2.93
C LYS A 57 -2.77 5.28 1.89
N GLN A 58 -1.87 5.78 1.05
CA GLN A 58 -2.24 6.74 0.01
C GLN A 58 -3.19 6.12 -1.00
N THR A 59 -2.93 4.88 -1.42
CA THR A 59 -3.82 4.13 -2.32
C THR A 59 -5.19 3.90 -1.67
N ASP A 60 -5.24 3.57 -0.38
CA ASP A 60 -6.51 3.37 0.35
C ASP A 60 -7.37 4.64 0.40
N ILE A 61 -6.75 5.79 0.70
CA ILE A 61 -7.44 7.09 0.71
C ILE A 61 -7.99 7.42 -0.67
N GLN A 62 -7.23 7.12 -1.73
CA GLN A 62 -7.64 7.34 -3.10
C GLN A 62 -8.80 6.43 -3.51
N LEU A 63 -8.73 5.13 -3.21
CA LEU A 63 -9.81 4.19 -3.47
C LEU A 63 -11.11 4.66 -2.83
N ARG A 64 -11.05 5.04 -1.55
CA ARG A 64 -12.21 5.53 -0.80
C ARG A 64 -12.75 6.84 -1.35
N SER A 65 -11.87 7.77 -1.73
CA SER A 65 -12.25 9.05 -2.34
C SER A 65 -12.93 8.86 -3.70
N VAL A 66 -12.40 7.97 -4.54
CA VAL A 66 -12.99 7.65 -5.85
C VAL A 66 -14.33 6.95 -5.68
N ALA A 67 -14.45 5.98 -4.77
CA ALA A 67 -15.73 5.32 -4.48
C ALA A 67 -16.79 6.32 -3.99
N TRP A 68 -16.42 7.23 -3.08
CA TRP A 68 -17.30 8.31 -2.63
C TRP A 68 -17.76 9.22 -3.77
N ALA A 69 -16.84 9.58 -4.66
CA ALA A 69 -17.13 10.40 -5.82
C ALA A 69 -18.07 9.69 -6.82
N ILE A 70 -17.93 8.38 -7.01
CA ILE A 70 -18.84 7.57 -7.84
C ILE A 70 -20.25 7.55 -7.25
N MET A 71 -20.40 7.36 -5.93
CA MET A 71 -21.71 7.47 -5.28
C MET A 71 -22.28 8.88 -5.42
N SER A 72 -21.44 9.91 -5.35
CA SER A 72 -21.84 11.30 -5.55
C SER A 72 -22.36 11.56 -6.97
N TYR A 73 -21.71 10.97 -7.97
CA TYR A 73 -22.18 10.97 -9.34
C TYR A 73 -23.55 10.31 -9.48
N SER A 74 -23.73 9.14 -8.86
CA SER A 74 -24.98 8.37 -8.89
C SER A 74 -26.16 9.15 -8.31
N VAL A 75 -25.97 9.87 -7.20
CA VAL A 75 -27.02 10.73 -6.62
C VAL A 75 -27.46 11.82 -7.59
N ALA A 76 -26.51 12.46 -8.28
CA ALA A 76 -26.82 13.59 -9.16
C ALA A 76 -27.45 13.17 -10.50
N ASN A 77 -27.07 12.00 -11.02
CA ASN A 77 -27.45 11.56 -12.37
C ASN A 77 -28.46 10.40 -12.38
N ASN A 78 -28.83 9.86 -11.21
CA ASN A 78 -29.64 8.65 -11.05
C ASN A 78 -29.09 7.41 -11.81
N ALA A 79 -27.79 7.40 -12.10
CA ALA A 79 -27.10 6.34 -12.83
C ALA A 79 -25.62 6.29 -12.45
N MET A 80 -25.00 5.11 -12.57
CA MET A 80 -23.57 4.94 -12.40
C MET A 80 -22.78 5.52 -13.60
N PRO A 81 -21.57 6.05 -13.36
CA PRO A 81 -20.71 6.55 -14.43
C PRO A 81 -20.28 5.42 -15.37
N THR A 82 -20.31 5.67 -16.68
CA THR A 82 -19.97 4.67 -17.71
C THR A 82 -18.61 4.92 -18.37
N SER A 83 -18.00 6.08 -18.13
CA SER A 83 -16.70 6.44 -18.67
C SER A 83 -15.91 7.34 -17.71
N GLN A 84 -14.58 7.24 -17.79
CA GLN A 84 -13.68 8.09 -17.03
C GLN A 84 -13.85 9.57 -17.38
N ASP A 85 -13.97 9.90 -18.65
CA ASP A 85 -14.01 11.31 -19.10
C ASP A 85 -15.26 12.03 -18.62
N GLU A 86 -16.42 11.34 -18.66
CA GLU A 86 -17.68 11.85 -18.12
C GLU A 86 -17.58 12.06 -16.61
N PHE A 87 -17.04 11.07 -15.90
CA PHE A 87 -16.85 11.12 -14.46
C PHE A 87 -15.93 12.27 -14.03
N VAL A 88 -14.75 12.40 -14.64
CA VAL A 88 -13.78 13.46 -14.30
C VAL A 88 -14.36 14.85 -14.59
N LYS A 89 -15.03 15.02 -15.74
CA LYS A 89 -15.72 16.27 -16.07
C LYS A 89 -16.78 16.61 -15.02
N PHE A 90 -17.61 15.64 -14.65
CA PHE A 90 -18.66 15.85 -13.64
C PHE A 90 -18.08 16.28 -12.30
N ILE A 91 -17.05 15.60 -11.80
CA ILE A 91 -16.42 15.91 -10.52
C ILE A 91 -15.81 17.30 -10.53
N SER A 92 -15.13 17.69 -11.62
CA SER A 92 -14.56 19.04 -11.75
C SER A 92 -15.63 20.15 -11.80
N ALA A 93 -16.83 19.85 -12.28
CA ALA A 93 -17.92 20.81 -12.36
C ALA A 93 -18.79 20.87 -11.09
N ASN A 94 -18.81 19.80 -10.29
CA ASN A 94 -19.74 19.61 -9.18
C ASN A 94 -19.03 19.23 -7.87
N GLU A 95 -17.98 19.99 -7.50
CA GLU A 95 -17.24 19.75 -6.26
C GLU A 95 -18.14 19.75 -5.02
N GLN A 96 -19.22 20.53 -5.03
CA GLN A 96 -20.20 20.63 -3.96
C GLN A 96 -20.95 19.30 -3.70
N CYS A 97 -21.10 18.45 -4.72
CA CYS A 97 -21.73 17.14 -4.57
C CYS A 97 -20.87 16.17 -3.75
N LEU A 98 -19.56 16.39 -3.68
CA LEU A 98 -18.65 15.57 -2.86
C LEU A 98 -18.88 15.83 -1.38
N SER A 99 -19.12 17.08 -0.98
CA SER A 99 -19.31 17.45 0.43
C SER A 99 -20.74 17.20 0.94
N ALA A 100 -21.67 16.79 0.06
CA ALA A 100 -23.05 16.55 0.45
C ALA A 100 -23.15 15.32 1.38
N PRO A 101 -23.77 15.46 2.58
CA PRO A 101 -24.00 14.32 3.46
C PRO A 101 -25.00 13.35 2.84
N ARG A 102 -24.81 12.06 3.13
CA ARG A 102 -25.64 10.96 2.62
C ARG A 102 -26.19 10.14 3.78
N ARG A 103 -27.23 9.37 3.50
CA ARG A 103 -27.74 8.38 4.44
C ARG A 103 -26.65 7.34 4.68
N ALA A 104 -26.33 7.10 5.96
CA ALA A 104 -25.43 6.04 6.37
C ALA A 104 -26.04 4.67 6.05
N GLY A 105 -25.23 3.76 5.51
CA GLY A 105 -25.60 2.37 5.25
C GLY A 105 -24.40 1.45 5.51
N GLU A 106 -24.20 0.45 4.66
CA GLU A 106 -22.91 -0.25 4.60
C GLU A 106 -21.77 0.62 4.05
N TRP A 107 -22.12 1.79 3.51
CA TRP A 107 -21.24 2.88 3.08
C TRP A 107 -21.27 4.06 4.08
N PRO A 108 -20.22 4.90 4.09
CA PRO A 108 -20.10 6.05 4.99
C PRO A 108 -21.17 7.13 4.78
N ALA A 109 -21.44 7.94 5.80
CA ALA A 109 -22.44 9.02 5.75
C ALA A 109 -21.88 10.35 5.21
N SER A 110 -20.57 10.56 5.34
CA SER A 110 -19.87 11.78 4.96
C SER A 110 -18.59 11.47 4.19
N GLN A 111 -18.05 12.47 3.50
CA GLN A 111 -16.79 12.36 2.78
C GLN A 111 -15.63 12.11 3.75
N GLU A 112 -15.67 12.80 4.89
CA GLU A 112 -14.70 12.68 5.96
C GLU A 112 -14.68 11.26 6.54
N ASP A 113 -15.86 10.67 6.77
CA ASP A 113 -15.98 9.29 7.23
C ASP A 113 -15.46 8.31 6.17
N ALA A 114 -15.78 8.55 4.90
CA ALA A 114 -15.28 7.73 3.79
C ALA A 114 -13.75 7.73 3.74
N GLN A 115 -13.13 8.85 4.03
CA GLN A 115 -11.68 9.05 3.99
C GLN A 115 -11.00 8.74 5.33
N ALA A 116 -11.75 8.23 6.32
CA ALA A 116 -11.28 7.96 7.67
C ALA A 116 -10.61 9.18 8.35
N ASN A 117 -11.21 10.36 8.17
CA ASN A 117 -10.73 11.65 8.68
C ASN A 117 -9.36 12.08 8.13
N VAL A 118 -9.01 11.63 6.93
CA VAL A 118 -7.81 12.05 6.21
C VAL A 118 -8.19 12.98 5.05
N VAL A 119 -7.27 13.88 4.68
CA VAL A 119 -7.47 14.82 3.57
C VAL A 119 -7.84 14.08 2.28
N ALA A 120 -8.89 14.58 1.62
CA ALA A 120 -9.36 14.06 0.34
C ALA A 120 -8.25 14.02 -0.70
N ALA A 121 -8.16 12.90 -1.41
CA ALA A 121 -7.27 12.82 -2.56
C ALA A 121 -7.88 13.54 -3.78
N ASP A 122 -7.01 14.06 -4.64
CA ASP A 122 -7.41 14.50 -5.98
C ASP A 122 -7.91 13.28 -6.77
N ILE A 123 -9.22 13.25 -7.01
CA ILE A 123 -9.94 12.16 -7.67
C ILE A 123 -9.49 12.02 -9.13
N ALA A 124 -9.27 13.14 -9.83
CA ALA A 124 -8.87 13.11 -11.24
C ALA A 124 -7.46 12.51 -11.39
N ALA A 125 -6.52 12.94 -10.54
CA ALA A 125 -5.18 12.37 -10.48
C ALA A 125 -5.20 10.89 -10.03
N ALA A 126 -6.08 10.53 -9.10
CA ALA A 126 -6.21 9.16 -8.58
C ALA A 126 -6.62 8.18 -9.69
N VAL A 127 -7.67 8.49 -10.44
CA VAL A 127 -8.19 7.64 -11.53
C VAL A 127 -7.26 7.60 -12.74
N ALA A 128 -6.52 8.68 -13.02
CA ALA A 128 -5.52 8.68 -14.09
C ALA A 128 -4.29 7.81 -13.76
N GLY A 129 -3.90 7.76 -12.48
CA GLY A 129 -2.61 7.22 -12.08
C GLY A 129 -2.65 5.91 -11.30
N ARG A 130 -3.30 5.93 -10.13
CA ARG A 130 -3.10 4.92 -9.07
C ARG A 130 -4.27 3.94 -8.94
N VAL A 131 -5.48 4.41 -9.16
CA VAL A 131 -6.72 3.63 -9.12
C VAL A 131 -7.13 3.33 -10.55
N GLU A 132 -7.49 2.09 -10.80
CA GLU A 132 -8.14 1.68 -12.03
C GLU A 132 -9.61 1.43 -11.75
N VAL A 133 -10.47 2.01 -12.56
CA VAL A 133 -11.91 1.82 -12.47
C VAL A 133 -12.35 1.09 -13.72
N ILE A 134 -12.93 -0.09 -13.54
CA ILE A 134 -13.58 -0.83 -14.61
C ILE A 134 -14.97 -0.25 -14.77
N TRP A 135 -15.14 0.56 -15.81
CA TRP A 135 -16.40 1.23 -16.09
C TRP A 135 -17.39 0.27 -16.74
N PRO A 136 -18.64 0.24 -16.25
CA PRO A 136 -19.67 -0.61 -16.83
C PRO A 136 -20.14 -0.07 -18.19
N PRO A 137 -20.65 -0.94 -19.07
CA PRO A 137 -21.23 -0.52 -20.35
C PRO A 137 -22.57 0.22 -20.20
N THR A 138 -23.23 0.08 -19.04
CA THR A 138 -24.53 0.69 -18.75
C THR A 138 -24.55 1.25 -17.33
N GLY A 139 -25.29 2.35 -17.11
CA GLY A 139 -25.38 3.03 -15.82
C GLY A 139 -26.13 2.28 -14.72
N ASN A 140 -26.67 1.09 -15.01
CA ASN A 140 -27.34 0.24 -14.02
C ASN A 140 -26.39 -0.74 -13.33
N LEU A 141 -25.18 -0.90 -13.87
CA LEU A 141 -24.17 -1.80 -13.32
C LEU A 141 -23.18 -1.02 -12.45
N THR A 142 -22.64 -1.70 -11.44
CA THR A 142 -21.69 -1.10 -10.52
C THR A 142 -20.28 -1.12 -11.12
N PRO A 143 -19.54 0.01 -11.14
CA PRO A 143 -18.13 0.01 -11.51
C PRO A 143 -17.28 -0.72 -10.45
N VAL A 144 -16.18 -1.34 -10.90
CA VAL A 144 -15.26 -2.06 -10.00
C VAL A 144 -13.95 -1.30 -9.88
N LEU A 145 -13.50 -1.05 -8.65
CA LEU A 145 -12.21 -0.41 -8.38
C LEU A 145 -11.12 -1.45 -8.19
N GLN A 146 -9.97 -1.17 -8.76
CA GLN A 146 -8.73 -1.94 -8.64
C GLN A 146 -7.54 -1.01 -8.37
N VAL A 147 -6.47 -1.59 -7.85
CA VAL A 147 -5.19 -0.91 -7.63
C VAL A 147 -4.22 -1.43 -8.69
N ARG A 148 -3.67 -0.53 -9.52
CA ARG A 148 -2.85 -0.87 -10.71
C ARG A 148 -1.50 -1.51 -10.36
N GLY A 149 -1.53 -2.71 -9.77
CA GLY A 149 -0.37 -3.38 -9.17
C GLY A 149 0.22 -2.66 -7.95
N ARG A 150 -0.48 -1.65 -7.39
CA ARG A 150 -0.01 -0.87 -6.25
C ARG A 150 -0.40 -1.54 -4.93
N PRO A 151 0.42 -1.40 -3.88
CA PRO A 151 0.04 -1.90 -2.56
C PRO A 151 -1.19 -1.13 -2.06
N SER A 152 -2.09 -1.85 -1.40
CA SER A 152 -3.24 -1.32 -0.66
C SER A 152 -3.32 -2.00 0.70
N GLY A 153 -4.07 -1.40 1.62
CA GLY A 153 -4.47 -2.04 2.85
C GLY A 153 -5.23 -3.34 2.57
N LEU A 154 -5.08 -4.30 3.47
CA LEU A 154 -5.76 -5.58 3.39
C LEU A 154 -7.27 -5.36 3.62
N GLY A 155 -8.09 -5.75 2.65
CA GLY A 155 -9.55 -5.61 2.73
C GLY A 155 -10.10 -4.28 2.21
N THR A 156 -9.26 -3.30 1.86
CA THR A 156 -9.76 -1.97 1.43
C THR A 156 -10.51 -2.05 0.11
N ILE A 157 -10.02 -2.84 -0.85
CA ILE A 157 -10.63 -2.99 -2.18
C ILE A 157 -12.00 -3.65 -2.06
N GLU A 158 -12.08 -4.72 -1.28
CA GLU A 158 -13.31 -5.45 -1.00
C GLU A 158 -14.32 -4.56 -0.29
N GLN A 159 -13.86 -3.76 0.69
CA GLN A 159 -14.69 -2.80 1.40
C GLN A 159 -15.28 -1.75 0.45
N VAL A 160 -14.46 -1.07 -0.36
CA VAL A 160 -14.97 0.00 -1.25
C VAL A 160 -15.84 -0.54 -2.38
N ASN A 161 -15.54 -1.72 -2.91
CA ASN A 161 -16.38 -2.37 -3.91
C ASN A 161 -17.70 -2.84 -3.29
N GLY A 162 -17.68 -3.33 -2.05
CA GLY A 162 -18.89 -3.63 -1.28
C GLY A 162 -19.78 -2.41 -1.11
N TRP A 163 -19.22 -1.25 -0.76
CA TRP A 163 -19.97 0.01 -0.67
C TRP A 163 -20.73 0.32 -1.96
N LEU A 164 -20.06 0.23 -3.12
CA LEU A 164 -20.68 0.55 -4.40
C LEU A 164 -21.74 -0.47 -4.83
N GLN A 165 -21.52 -1.75 -4.55
CA GLN A 165 -22.49 -2.80 -4.86
C GLN A 165 -23.76 -2.62 -4.04
N ASN A 166 -23.62 -2.42 -2.73
CA ASN A 166 -24.74 -2.21 -1.84
C ASN A 166 -25.46 -0.89 -2.11
N TRP A 167 -24.71 0.18 -2.45
CA TRP A 167 -25.29 1.46 -2.86
C TRP A 167 -26.18 1.28 -4.10
N ASN A 168 -25.67 0.62 -5.14
CA ASN A 168 -26.45 0.40 -6.35
C ASN A 168 -27.67 -0.50 -6.10
N HIS A 169 -27.53 -1.50 -5.22
CA HIS A 169 -28.62 -2.36 -4.81
C HIS A 169 -29.72 -1.57 -4.08
N ASP A 170 -29.36 -0.72 -3.12
CA ASP A 170 -30.30 0.14 -2.38
C ASP A 170 -30.99 1.17 -3.30
N ALA A 171 -30.24 1.75 -4.25
CA ALA A 171 -30.81 2.64 -5.26
C ALA A 171 -31.82 1.91 -6.16
N ALA A 172 -31.54 0.65 -6.52
CA ALA A 172 -32.44 -0.17 -7.34
C ALA A 172 -33.71 -0.59 -6.58
N THR A 173 -33.63 -0.85 -5.27
CA THR A 173 -34.80 -1.20 -4.46
C THR A 173 -35.65 0.01 -4.09
N ALA A 174 -35.05 1.19 -3.93
CA ALA A 174 -35.78 2.44 -3.68
C ALA A 174 -36.59 2.94 -4.90
N ALA A 175 -36.29 2.45 -6.10
CA ALA A 175 -36.97 2.80 -7.35
C ALA A 175 -38.18 1.90 -7.69
N GLN A 176 -38.46 0.87 -6.90
CA GLN A 176 -39.61 -0.05 -7.04
C GLN A 176 -40.77 0.37 -6.12
#